data_AF-A0A958J7T5-F1
#
_entry.id   AF-A0A958J7T5-F1
#
_cell.length_a   1.000
_cell.length_b   1.000
_cell.length_c   1.000
_cell.angle_alpha   90.00
_cell.angle_beta   90.00
_cell.angle_gamma   90.00
#
_symmetry.space_group_name_H-M   'P 1'
#
loop_
_entity.id
_entity.type
_entity.pdbx_description
1 polymer ?
#
loop_
_entity_poly.entity_id
_entity_poly.type
_entity_poly.pdbx_seq_one_letter_code
_entity_poly.pdbx_strand_id
1 'polypeptide(L)' 'KHQIRMAILKESSPSCGSQLIYDGSFSGRKIKGSGVTTTLLENNRIKVFNEYQIEDAAIFLQQLERK' A
#
# COMPACT_ATOMS: atom_id res chain seq x y z
N LYS A 1 7.03 16.52 12.34
CA LYS A 1 6.39 15.25 11.90
C LYS A 1 5.43 15.58 10.77
N HIS A 2 5.44 14.85 9.64
CA HIS A 2 4.83 15.29 8.36
C HIS A 2 3.31 15.07 8.21
N GLN A 3 2.61 14.53 9.22
CA GLN A 3 1.16 14.30 9.20
C GLN A 3 0.62 13.55 7.96
N ILE A 4 1.41 12.63 7.41
CA ILE A 4 1.04 11.84 6.22
C ILE A 4 -0.17 10.95 6.54
N ARG A 5 -1.16 10.94 5.63
CA ARG A 5 -2.43 10.19 5.76
C ARG A 5 -2.62 9.09 4.71
N MET A 6 -1.80 9.10 3.65
CA MET A 6 -1.80 8.07 2.61
C MET A 6 -0.39 7.82 2.07
N ALA A 7 -0.18 6.64 1.47
CA ALA A 7 1.04 6.28 0.75
C ALA A 7 0.72 5.52 -0.54
N ILE A 8 1.53 5.72 -1.58
CA ILE A 8 1.50 4.94 -2.81
C ILE A 8 2.78 4.08 -2.82
N LEU A 9 2.62 2.76 -2.86
CA LEU A 9 3.69 1.80 -2.66
C LEU A 9 3.75 0.79 -3.80
N LYS A 10 4.95 0.31 -4.13
CA LYS A 10 5.16 -0.66 -5.22
C LYS A 10 4.59 -2.05 -4.89
N GLU A 11 3.71 -2.57 -5.75
CA GLU A 11 3.06 -3.88 -5.61
C GLU A 11 4.07 -5.04 -5.70
N SER A 12 3.71 -6.18 -5.08
CA SER A 12 4.49 -7.44 -5.04
C SER A 12 5.77 -7.43 -4.19
N SER A 13 6.15 -6.28 -3.62
CA SER A 13 7.29 -6.20 -2.71
C SER A 13 6.95 -6.80 -1.33
N PRO A 14 7.87 -7.56 -0.70
CA PRO A 14 7.66 -8.07 0.67
C PRO A 14 7.54 -6.95 1.71
N SER A 15 7.94 -5.72 1.37
CA SER A 15 7.76 -4.55 2.22
C SER A 15 6.54 -3.71 1.82
N CYS A 16 6.38 -3.49 0.52
CA CYS A 16 5.49 -2.46 -0.04
C CYS A 16 4.22 -3.00 -0.71
N GLY A 17 4.14 -4.31 -0.98
CA GLY A 17 2.97 -4.92 -1.61
C GLY A 17 1.72 -4.72 -0.76
N SER A 18 0.58 -4.45 -1.39
CA SER A 18 -0.68 -4.23 -0.68
C SER A 18 -1.67 -5.36 -0.90
N GLN A 19 -1.63 -6.02 -2.06
CA GLN A 19 -2.57 -7.10 -2.41
C GLN A 19 -1.87 -8.45 -2.61
N LEU A 20 -0.69 -8.43 -3.23
CA LEU A 20 0.07 -9.62 -3.56
C LEU A 20 1.51 -9.47 -3.05
N ILE A 21 2.07 -10.56 -2.52
CA ILE A 21 3.47 -10.66 -2.14
C ILE A 21 4.04 -11.99 -2.62
N TYR A 22 5.37 -12.10 -2.72
CA TYR A 22 6.00 -13.40 -2.98
C TYR A 22 5.80 -14.35 -1.80
N ASP A 23 5.65 -15.63 -2.09
CA ASP A 23 5.36 -16.66 -1.09
C ASP A 23 6.57 -17.11 -0.24
N GLY A 24 7.75 -16.51 -0.46
CA GLY A 24 8.98 -16.80 0.26
C GLY A 24 9.69 -18.10 -0.14
N SER A 25 9.14 -18.88 -1.08
CA SER A 25 9.74 -20.13 -1.56
C SER A 25 10.81 -19.93 -2.65
N PHE A 26 11.04 -18.69 -3.08
CA PHE A 26 11.90 -18.35 -4.23
C PHE A 26 11.44 -18.95 -5.57
N SER A 27 10.20 -19.42 -5.68
CA SER A 27 9.61 -19.95 -6.93
C SER A 27 9.05 -18.88 -7.88
N GLY A 28 9.12 -17.59 -7.49
CA GLY A 28 8.49 -16.49 -8.22
C GLY A 28 6.96 -16.44 -8.08
N ARG A 29 6.35 -17.37 -7.32
CA ARG A 29 4.93 -17.40 -7.06
C ARG A 29 4.52 -16.24 -6.13
N LYS A 30 3.39 -15.62 -6.48
CA LYS A 30 2.73 -14.60 -5.66
C LYS A 30 1.51 -15.17 -4.96
N ILE A 31 1.27 -14.70 -3.76
CA ILE A 31 0.12 -15.04 -2.92
C ILE A 31 -0.57 -13.76 -2.44
N LYS A 32 -1.85 -13.87 -2.06
CA LYS A 32 -2.56 -12.78 -1.39
C LYS A 32 -1.86 -12.45 -0.07
N GLY A 33 -1.57 -11.18 0.15
CA GLY A 33 -0.92 -10.70 1.36
C GLY A 33 -0.40 -9.28 1.19
N SER A 34 0.04 -8.70 2.30
CA SER A 34 0.55 -7.33 2.35
C SER A 34 1.96 -7.34 2.93
N GLY A 35 2.81 -6.45 2.44
CA GLY A 35 4.17 -6.29 2.92
C GLY A 35 4.22 -5.67 4.32
N VAL A 36 5.38 -5.77 4.97
CA VAL A 36 5.56 -5.30 6.36
C VAL A 36 5.34 -3.80 6.52
N THR A 37 5.76 -2.98 5.56
CA THR A 37 5.54 -1.52 5.59
C THR A 37 4.07 -1.20 5.39
N THR A 38 3.43 -1.81 4.39
CA THR A 38 1.99 -1.63 4.16
C THR A 38 1.18 -1.94 5.42
N THR A 39 1.42 -3.10 6.02
CA THR A 39 0.73 -3.55 7.23
C THR A 39 0.90 -2.56 8.39
N LEU A 40 2.12 -2.06 8.61
CA LEU A 40 2.39 -1.09 9.68
C LEU A 40 1.69 0.26 9.42
N LEU A 41 1.69 0.76 8.19
CA LEU A 41 1.03 2.00 7.83
C LEU A 41 -0.49 1.91 8.02
N GLU A 42 -1.10 0.82 7.55
CA GLU A 42 -2.54 0.59 7.68
C GLU A 42 -2.98 0.46 9.15
N ASN A 43 -2.20 -0.26 9.97
CA ASN A 43 -2.42 -0.32 11.42
C ASN A 43 -2.35 1.05 12.10
N ASN A 44 -1.59 2.00 11.53
CA ASN A 44 -1.50 3.39 11.98
C ASN A 44 -2.50 4.33 11.25
N ARG A 45 -3.52 3.77 10.59
CA ARG A 45 -4.59 4.51 9.88
C ARG A 45 -4.07 5.38 8.72
N ILE A 46 -2.96 5.00 8.11
CA ILE A 46 -2.45 5.57 6.86
C ILE A 46 -2.96 4.68 5.73
N LYS A 47 -3.71 5.26 4.79
CA LYS A 47 -4.28 4.50 3.66
C LYS A 47 -3.20 4.19 2.63
N VAL A 48 -3.04 2.92 2.25
CA VAL A 48 -2.06 2.50 1.24
C VAL A 48 -2.76 2.19 -0.09
N PHE A 49 -2.15 2.64 -1.18
CA PHE A 49 -2.52 2.33 -2.56
C PHE A 49 -1.30 1.74 -3.28
N ASN A 50 -1.52 0.91 -4.30
CA ASN A 50 -0.45 0.49 -5.20
C ASN A 50 -0.42 1.30 -6.50
N GLU A 51 0.59 1.08 -7.34
CA GLU A 51 0.74 1.78 -8.63
C GLU A 51 -0.39 1.52 -9.65
N TYR A 52 -1.27 0.56 -9.39
CA TYR A 52 -2.46 0.27 -10.20
C TYR A 52 -3.73 0.96 -9.67
N GLN A 53 -3.61 1.72 -8.58
CA GLN A 53 -4.73 2.39 -7.89
C GLN A 53 -4.53 3.91 -7.83
N ILE A 54 -3.93 4.50 -8.86
CA ILE A 54 -3.61 5.92 -8.90
C ILE A 54 -4.88 6.78 -8.91
N GLU A 55 -5.92 6.36 -9.64
CA GLU A 55 -7.21 7.06 -9.65
C GLU A 55 -7.86 7.06 -8.26
N ASP A 56 -7.89 5.92 -7.58
CA ASP A 56 -8.43 5.80 -6.21
C ASP A 56 -7.63 6.67 -5.22
N ALA A 57 -6.30 6.69 -5.36
CA ALA A 57 -5.42 7.52 -4.56
C ALA A 57 -5.71 9.02 -4.77
N ALA A 58 -5.92 9.44 -6.02
CA ALA A 58 -6.28 10.83 -6.36
C ALA A 58 -7.65 11.22 -5.78
N ILE A 59 -8.65 10.35 -5.87
CA ILE A 59 -9.97 10.57 -5.27
C ILE A 59 -9.85 10.72 -3.75
N PHE A 60 -9.06 9.86 -3.10
CA PHE A 60 -8.84 9.94 -1.66
C PHE A 60 -8.12 11.21 -1.24
N LEU A 61 -7.12 11.66 -2.03
CA LEU A 61 -6.42 12.92 -1.79
C LEU A 61 -7.39 14.10 -1.82
N GLN A 62 -8.25 14.20 -2.84
CA GLN A 62 -9.27 15.25 -2.92
C GLN A 62 -10.21 15.25 -1.69
N GLN A 63 -10.56 14.08 -1.15
CA GLN A 63 -11.37 13.98 0.06
C GLN A 63 -10.64 14.48 1.32
N LEU A 64 -9.33 14.31 1.39
CA LEU A 64 -8.51 14.82 2.49
C LEU A 64 -8.38 16.34 2.43
N GLU A 65 -8.20 16.90 1.23
CA GLU A 65 -8.02 18.35 1.03
C GLU A 65 -9.30 19.17 1.24
N ARG A 66 -10.47 18.52 1.12
CA ARG A 66 -11.78 19.15 1.36
C ARG A 66 -12.14 19.26 2.85
N LYS A 67 -11.34 18.70 3.76
CA LYS A 67 -11.56 18.71 5.21
C LYS A 67 -10.66 19.73 5.89
#